data_AF-Q389N4-F1
#
_entry.id   AF-Q389N4-F1
#
_cell.length_a   1.000
_cell.length_b   1.000
_cell.length_c   1.000
_cell.angle_alpha   90.00
_cell.angle_beta   90.00
_cell.angle_gamma   90.00
#
_symmetry.space_group_name_H-M   'P 1'
#
loop_
_entity.id
_entity.type
_entity.pdbx_description
1 polymer ?
#
loop_
_entity_poly.entity_id
_entity_poly.type
_entity_poly.pdbx_seq_one_letter_code
_entity_poly.pdbx_strand_id
1 'polypeptide(L)'
;MGASAGLIRRGGGVFPDAVSLTLTPSRRVYGGSGRGDLLYENPDARRHSGRALGVLNGVRHSSQATMPESGQLYHRKLILHSRPPNGSCAGLQRHCHDTCNWSYLIPSLHRCAESAISAKLWEKMCQLGLEDRSKAWVNLTQYERQRVRDGQNLYRYEVHQRLPLLEESIGWAQLDDLLGWFRSARRAWVRLPTSVTLSRESSEAGVASVVSPSSTMSCRLEGHADSRDTTPGRNQVFDTPERVEQLTEATVHRIREELQRLNRSERSDCEGSAAMRASARRLARDEELNRCVEEELGWHGVALQHRIPVPK
;
A
#
# COMPACT_ATOMS: atom_id res chain seq x y z
N MET A 1 -7.55 17.61 -53.75
CA MET A 1 -7.52 18.65 -52.71
C MET A 1 -8.01 18.02 -51.42
N GLY A 2 -7.16 17.85 -50.42
CA GLY A 2 -7.54 17.20 -49.16
C GLY A 2 -6.31 16.78 -48.37
N ALA A 3 -5.95 17.58 -47.38
CA ALA A 3 -4.94 17.25 -46.38
C ALA A 3 -5.62 16.42 -45.27
N SER A 4 -5.07 15.25 -44.95
CA SER A 4 -5.41 14.51 -43.73
C SER A 4 -4.22 14.55 -42.79
N ALA A 5 -4.38 15.32 -41.72
CA ALA A 5 -3.53 15.30 -40.53
C ALA A 5 -3.80 14.02 -39.73
N GLY A 6 -2.73 13.36 -39.26
CA GLY A 6 -2.80 12.19 -38.41
C GLY A 6 -3.12 12.53 -36.95
N LEU A 7 -3.34 11.49 -36.13
CA LEU A 7 -2.87 11.45 -34.74
C LEU A 7 -3.01 10.03 -34.14
N ILE A 8 -1.85 9.43 -33.86
CA ILE A 8 -1.46 8.70 -32.64
C ILE A 8 -2.38 7.56 -32.14
N ARG A 9 -2.00 6.32 -32.47
CA ARG A 9 -2.38 5.11 -31.73
C ARG A 9 -1.53 4.99 -30.46
N ARG A 10 -2.14 5.08 -29.28
CA ARG A 10 -1.58 4.54 -28.03
C ARG A 10 -1.79 3.02 -28.01
N GLY A 11 -0.70 2.26 -27.89
CA GLY A 11 -0.74 0.81 -27.75
C GLY A 11 -1.32 0.39 -26.40
N GLY A 12 -2.44 -0.34 -26.44
CA GLY A 12 -3.00 -1.03 -25.30
C GLY A 12 -2.19 -2.31 -25.02
N GLY A 13 -1.53 -2.34 -23.87
CA GLY A 13 -1.06 -3.58 -23.26
C GLY A 13 -2.22 -4.22 -22.51
N VAL A 14 -2.51 -5.48 -22.85
CA VAL A 14 -3.55 -6.31 -22.27
C VAL A 14 -3.20 -6.60 -20.81
N PHE A 15 -3.85 -5.91 -19.87
CA PHE A 15 -3.90 -6.37 -18.48
C PHE A 15 -4.71 -7.68 -18.44
N PRO A 16 -4.34 -8.65 -17.57
CA PRO A 16 -5.27 -9.73 -17.27
C PRO A 16 -6.52 -9.12 -16.64
N ASP A 17 -7.68 -9.32 -17.29
CA ASP A 17 -9.01 -8.80 -16.92
C ASP A 17 -9.46 -9.11 -15.47
N ALA A 18 -8.68 -9.87 -14.71
CA ALA A 18 -9.00 -10.27 -13.34
C ALA A 18 -8.84 -9.15 -12.29
N VAL A 19 -7.89 -8.23 -12.45
CA VAL A 19 -7.66 -7.16 -11.43
C VAL A 19 -8.61 -5.97 -11.65
N SER A 20 -9.10 -5.79 -12.87
CA SER A 20 -9.97 -4.66 -13.23
C SER A 20 -11.44 -4.86 -12.82
N LEU A 21 -11.87 -6.08 -12.47
CA LEU A 21 -13.29 -6.41 -12.21
C LEU A 21 -13.72 -6.25 -10.73
N THR A 22 -12.80 -5.92 -9.81
CA THR A 22 -13.10 -5.75 -8.37
C THR A 22 -12.97 -4.32 -7.85
N LEU A 23 -12.58 -3.36 -8.70
CA LEU A 23 -12.49 -1.95 -8.33
C LEU A 23 -13.88 -1.31 -8.33
N THR A 24 -14.64 -1.53 -7.26
CA THR A 24 -15.86 -0.75 -7.00
C THR A 24 -15.45 0.70 -6.82
N PRO A 25 -16.02 1.67 -7.58
CA PRO A 25 -15.71 3.08 -7.37
C PRO A 25 -16.10 3.45 -5.95
N SER A 26 -15.10 3.65 -5.08
CA SER A 26 -15.33 3.99 -3.69
C SER A 26 -16.09 5.32 -3.64
N ARG A 27 -17.31 5.31 -3.10
CA ARG A 27 -18.00 6.56 -2.79
C ARG A 27 -17.16 7.31 -1.75
N ARG A 28 -16.71 8.52 -2.09
CA ARG A 28 -16.13 9.43 -1.09
C ARG A 28 -17.20 9.77 -0.07
N VAL A 29 -16.96 9.47 1.21
CA VAL A 29 -17.73 10.05 2.30
C VAL A 29 -17.22 11.48 2.47
N TYR A 30 -18.05 12.48 2.16
CA TYR A 30 -17.66 13.89 2.25
C TYR A 30 -17.65 14.37 3.71
N GLY A 31 -16.74 15.29 4.04
CA GLY A 31 -16.73 15.97 5.35
C GLY A 31 -16.22 15.13 6.53
N GLY A 32 -15.44 14.09 6.25
CA GLY A 32 -14.73 13.26 7.23
C GLY A 32 -13.53 12.57 6.58
N SER A 33 -13.22 11.35 7.00
CA SER A 33 -12.18 10.51 6.38
C SER A 33 -12.66 9.87 5.07
N GLY A 34 -11.92 10.10 4.00
CA GLY A 34 -12.15 9.54 2.67
C GLY A 34 -11.43 8.20 2.44
N ARG A 35 -11.28 7.83 1.17
CA ARG A 35 -10.52 6.64 0.77
C ARG A 35 -9.03 6.88 0.95
N GLY A 36 -8.38 6.00 1.68
CA GLY A 36 -6.95 6.05 1.94
C GLY A 36 -6.53 7.00 3.06
N ASP A 37 -7.44 7.71 3.70
CA ASP A 37 -7.09 8.52 4.86
C ASP A 37 -6.73 7.64 6.06
N LEU A 38 -5.68 8.00 6.77
CA LEU A 38 -5.20 7.26 7.95
C LEU A 38 -5.91 7.67 9.24
N LEU A 39 -6.54 8.83 9.27
CA LEU A 39 -7.29 9.26 10.45
C LEU A 39 -8.63 8.53 10.45
N TYR A 40 -8.94 7.82 11.53
CA TYR A 40 -10.31 7.34 11.76
C TYR A 40 -11.16 8.46 12.36
N GLU A 41 -12.12 8.96 11.58
CA GLU A 41 -13.11 9.92 12.03
C GLU A 41 -14.51 9.31 11.90
N ASN A 42 -15.21 9.11 13.03
CA ASN A 42 -16.63 8.81 12.98
C ASN A 42 -17.39 10.13 12.77
N PRO A 43 -17.98 10.39 11.59
CA PRO A 43 -18.56 11.68 11.30
C PRO A 43 -19.77 11.98 12.20
N ASP A 44 -20.49 10.98 12.68
CA ASP A 44 -21.67 11.19 13.53
C ASP A 44 -21.27 11.58 14.97
N ALA A 45 -20.06 11.23 15.40
CA ALA A 45 -19.55 11.51 16.74
C ALA A 45 -18.62 12.73 16.75
N ARG A 46 -18.97 13.78 17.51
CA ARG A 46 -18.17 15.00 17.64
C ARG A 46 -17.04 14.89 18.67
N ARG A 47 -16.21 13.85 18.55
CA ARG A 47 -15.13 13.52 19.51
C ARG A 47 -14.03 14.57 19.60
N HIS A 48 -13.75 15.27 18.50
CA HIS A 48 -12.70 16.28 18.41
C HIS A 48 -13.21 17.71 18.63
N SER A 49 -14.42 17.89 19.16
CA SER A 49 -15.00 19.20 19.42
C SER A 49 -14.77 19.62 20.88
N GLY A 50 -14.21 20.81 21.09
CA GLY A 50 -14.14 21.45 22.42
C GLY A 50 -15.45 22.12 22.87
N ARG A 51 -16.51 22.07 22.04
CA ARG A 51 -17.81 22.71 22.29
C ARG A 51 -18.96 21.75 22.01
N ALA A 52 -20.00 21.82 22.85
CA ALA A 52 -21.27 21.16 22.58
C ALA A 52 -21.91 21.68 21.27
N LEU A 53 -22.65 20.82 20.58
CA LEU A 53 -23.31 21.15 19.32
C LEU A 53 -24.46 22.13 19.55
N GLY A 54 -24.25 23.41 19.25
CA GLY A 54 -25.30 24.44 19.32
C GLY A 54 -26.12 24.60 18.03
N VAL A 55 -25.49 24.50 16.86
CA VAL A 55 -26.15 24.63 15.55
C VAL A 55 -25.76 23.47 14.64
N LEU A 56 -26.76 22.73 14.15
CA LEU A 56 -26.57 21.66 13.17
C LEU A 56 -26.72 22.24 11.76
N ASN A 57 -25.61 22.30 11.01
CA ASN A 57 -25.67 22.60 9.58
C ASN A 57 -26.28 21.41 8.81
N GLY A 58 -26.93 21.69 7.68
CA GLY A 58 -27.54 20.66 6.83
C GLY A 58 -28.90 20.15 7.32
N VAL A 59 -29.61 20.95 8.11
CA VAL A 59 -30.99 20.69 8.54
C VAL A 59 -31.97 20.95 7.39
N ARG A 60 -32.91 20.02 7.18
CA ARG A 60 -33.97 20.09 6.17
C ARG A 60 -35.30 20.56 6.75
N HIS A 61 -35.66 20.11 7.95
CA HIS A 61 -36.95 20.36 8.59
C HIS A 61 -36.77 20.87 10.03
N SER A 62 -37.69 21.71 10.51
CA SER A 62 -37.67 22.21 11.89
C SER A 62 -37.85 21.10 12.94
N SER A 63 -38.50 19.99 12.59
CA SER A 63 -38.63 18.80 13.45
C SER A 63 -37.28 18.19 13.86
N GLN A 64 -36.21 18.47 13.10
CA GLN A 64 -34.86 18.00 13.42
C GLN A 64 -34.20 18.71 14.60
N ALA A 65 -34.87 19.70 15.22
CA ALA A 65 -34.38 20.35 16.42
C ALA A 65 -34.27 19.38 17.62
N THR A 66 -35.23 18.46 17.76
CA THR A 66 -35.25 17.46 18.84
C THR A 66 -35.01 16.04 18.32
N MET A 67 -35.31 15.76 17.04
CA MET A 67 -35.12 14.46 16.40
C MET A 67 -34.37 14.60 15.06
N PRO A 68 -33.02 14.68 15.08
CA PRO A 68 -32.26 14.97 13.87
C PRO A 68 -32.34 13.91 12.76
N GLU A 69 -32.72 12.67 13.09
CA GLU A 69 -32.73 11.52 12.17
C GLU A 69 -31.37 11.30 11.48
N SER A 70 -30.27 11.59 12.19
CA SER A 70 -28.92 11.71 11.62
C SER A 70 -28.35 10.43 11.01
N GLY A 71 -28.84 9.26 11.44
CA GLY A 71 -28.43 7.97 10.87
C GLY A 71 -29.04 7.67 9.49
N GLN A 72 -30.18 8.30 9.16
CA GLN A 72 -30.87 8.07 7.89
C GLN A 72 -30.06 8.67 6.73
N LEU A 73 -29.87 7.89 5.66
CA LEU A 73 -28.95 8.23 4.56
C LEU A 73 -29.20 9.62 3.96
N TYR A 74 -30.47 10.01 3.78
CA TYR A 74 -30.83 11.30 3.18
C TYR A 74 -30.51 12.49 4.09
N HIS A 75 -30.85 12.40 5.38
CA HIS A 75 -30.53 13.44 6.36
C HIS A 75 -29.02 13.51 6.62
N ARG A 76 -28.37 12.35 6.76
CA ARG A 76 -26.91 12.25 6.90
C ARG A 76 -26.19 12.90 5.74
N LYS A 77 -26.62 12.66 4.50
CA LYS A 77 -26.04 13.28 3.30
C LYS A 77 -26.04 14.81 3.40
N LEU A 78 -27.17 15.42 3.76
CA LEU A 78 -27.28 16.88 3.90
C LEU A 78 -26.34 17.41 4.99
N ILE A 79 -26.32 16.75 6.14
CA ILE A 79 -25.45 17.12 7.28
C ILE A 79 -23.97 17.04 6.88
N LEU A 80 -23.53 15.90 6.32
CA LEU A 80 -22.13 15.67 5.97
C LEU A 80 -21.66 16.58 4.82
N HIS A 81 -22.49 16.80 3.80
CA HIS A 81 -22.15 17.66 2.67
C HIS A 81 -22.16 19.15 3.01
N SER A 82 -22.84 19.54 4.08
CA SER A 82 -22.81 20.92 4.59
C SER A 82 -21.56 21.25 5.41
N ARG A 83 -20.72 20.25 5.71
CA ARG A 83 -19.47 20.46 6.45
C ARG A 83 -18.46 21.18 5.57
N PRO A 84 -17.67 22.10 6.16
CA PRO A 84 -16.56 22.69 5.43
C PRO A 84 -15.51 21.62 5.08
N PRO A 85 -14.76 21.79 3.97
CA PRO A 85 -13.63 20.93 3.66
C PRO A 85 -12.59 20.99 4.79
N ASN A 86 -12.24 19.84 5.36
CA ASN A 86 -11.16 19.68 6.34
C ASN A 86 -9.80 19.50 5.61
N GLY A 87 -8.73 19.23 6.36
CA GLY A 87 -7.40 19.01 5.76
C GLY A 87 -7.32 17.82 4.79
N SER A 88 -8.14 16.79 5.00
CA SER A 88 -8.20 15.61 4.13
C SER A 88 -9.03 15.85 2.87
N CYS A 89 -10.05 16.71 2.94
CA CYS A 89 -10.90 17.06 1.83
C CYS A 89 -10.37 18.30 1.11
N ALA A 90 -9.73 18.13 -0.05
CA ALA A 90 -9.42 19.26 -0.91
C ALA A 90 -10.72 19.91 -1.41
N GLY A 91 -10.98 21.15 -1.01
CA GLY A 91 -12.07 21.95 -1.57
C GLY A 91 -11.89 22.15 -3.08
N LEU A 92 -12.98 22.30 -3.82
CA LEU A 92 -12.96 22.32 -5.31
C LEU A 92 -12.02 23.35 -5.94
N GLN A 93 -11.73 24.45 -5.23
CA GLN A 93 -10.81 25.49 -5.69
C GLN A 93 -9.35 25.25 -5.30
N ARG A 94 -9.09 24.33 -4.35
CA ARG A 94 -7.73 23.98 -3.93
C ARG A 94 -7.21 22.86 -4.82
N HIS A 95 -5.94 22.94 -5.20
CA HIS A 95 -5.26 21.83 -5.85
C HIS A 95 -5.29 20.61 -4.92
N CYS A 96 -5.76 19.46 -5.42
CA CYS A 96 -5.74 18.22 -4.65
C CYS A 96 -4.40 17.51 -4.82
N HIS A 97 -3.90 16.92 -3.74
CA HIS A 97 -2.71 16.08 -3.78
C HIS A 97 -3.00 14.78 -4.55
N ASP A 98 -2.02 14.29 -5.33
CA ASP A 98 -2.10 13.02 -6.04
C ASP A 98 -1.88 11.83 -5.07
N THR A 99 -2.79 11.68 -4.12
CA THR A 99 -2.71 10.67 -3.05
C THR A 99 -2.84 9.25 -3.59
N CYS A 100 -3.41 9.08 -4.79
CA CYS A 100 -3.51 7.78 -5.46
C CYS A 100 -2.22 7.41 -6.21
N ASN A 101 -1.15 8.20 -6.13
CA ASN A 101 0.08 7.87 -6.82
C ASN A 101 0.90 6.84 -6.03
N TRP A 102 1.29 5.74 -6.69
CA TRP A 102 2.16 4.73 -6.10
C TRP A 102 3.49 5.34 -5.60
N SER A 103 4.05 6.32 -6.31
CA SER A 103 5.25 7.09 -5.92
C SER A 103 5.09 7.95 -4.66
N TYR A 104 3.86 8.20 -4.22
CA TYR A 104 3.56 8.81 -2.92
C TYR A 104 3.27 7.76 -1.85
N LEU A 105 2.48 6.74 -2.19
CA LEU A 105 2.01 5.71 -1.27
C LEU A 105 3.18 4.89 -0.70
N ILE A 106 4.16 4.53 -1.53
CA ILE A 106 5.30 3.72 -1.09
C ILE A 106 6.22 4.49 -0.13
N PRO A 107 6.66 5.74 -0.42
CA PRO A 107 7.37 6.54 0.58
C PRO A 107 6.55 6.79 1.86
N SER A 108 5.21 6.83 1.79
CA SER A 108 4.37 6.90 3.00
C SER A 108 4.56 5.67 3.89
N LEU A 109 4.46 4.47 3.31
CA LEU A 109 4.69 3.21 4.02
C LEU A 109 6.11 3.12 4.58
N HIS A 110 7.11 3.60 3.83
CA HIS A 110 8.49 3.63 4.31
C HIS A 110 8.66 4.55 5.52
N ARG A 111 8.09 5.76 5.47
CA ARG A 111 8.10 6.70 6.61
C ARG A 111 7.36 6.15 7.83
N CYS A 112 6.26 5.43 7.62
CA CYS A 112 5.56 4.73 8.70
C CYS A 112 6.50 3.72 9.38
N ALA A 113 7.17 2.88 8.60
CA ALA A 113 8.13 1.91 9.11
C ALA A 113 9.31 2.59 9.85
N GLU A 114 9.80 3.72 9.33
CA GLU A 114 10.83 4.55 9.95
C GLU A 114 10.43 5.12 11.31
N SER A 115 9.22 5.65 11.41
CA SER A 115 8.70 6.23 12.64
C SER A 115 8.42 5.16 13.72
N ALA A 116 8.05 3.96 13.28
CA ALA A 116 7.80 2.82 14.14
C ALA A 116 9.11 2.24 14.72
N ILE A 117 10.06 1.90 13.84
CA ILE A 117 11.33 1.26 14.17
C ILE A 117 12.48 2.23 13.87
N SER A 118 13.06 2.77 14.94
CA SER A 118 14.19 3.71 14.85
C SER A 118 15.39 3.08 14.14
N ALA A 119 16.22 3.91 13.52
CA ALA A 119 17.42 3.45 12.79
C ALA A 119 18.34 2.57 13.66
N LYS A 120 18.58 2.97 14.92
CA LYS A 120 19.39 2.18 15.88
C LYS A 120 18.79 0.80 16.16
N LEU A 121 17.46 0.70 16.31
CA LEU A 121 16.79 -0.58 16.54
C LEU A 121 16.80 -1.43 15.27
N TRP A 122 16.61 -0.81 14.11
CA TRP A 122 16.71 -1.48 12.81
C TRP A 122 18.10 -2.10 12.59
N GLU A 123 19.17 -1.33 12.79
CA GLU A 123 20.56 -1.81 12.68
C GLU A 123 20.83 -2.97 13.65
N LYS A 124 20.37 -2.85 14.90
CA LYS A 124 20.47 -3.91 15.91
C LYS A 124 19.75 -5.18 15.44
N MET A 125 18.54 -5.05 14.90
CA MET A 125 17.77 -6.20 14.38
C MET A 125 18.45 -6.83 13.16
N CYS A 126 19.02 -6.03 12.25
CA CYS A 126 19.79 -6.53 11.10
C CYS A 126 21.02 -7.31 11.53
N GLN A 127 21.82 -6.77 12.47
CA GLN A 127 23.01 -7.45 13.01
C GLN A 127 22.65 -8.79 13.63
N LEU A 128 21.66 -8.77 14.52
CA LEU A 128 21.20 -9.97 15.20
C LEU A 128 20.63 -11.01 14.22
N GLY A 129 19.92 -10.58 13.18
CA GLY A 129 19.37 -11.46 12.14
C GLY A 129 20.42 -12.12 11.24
N LEU A 130 21.61 -11.52 11.12
CA LEU A 130 22.76 -12.08 10.41
C LEU A 130 23.54 -13.09 11.26
N GLU A 131 23.70 -12.83 12.56
CA GLU A 131 24.52 -13.64 13.47
C GLU A 131 23.85 -14.96 13.88
N ASP A 132 22.61 -14.89 14.38
CA ASP A 132 21.90 -16.06 14.88
C ASP A 132 20.39 -15.80 14.85
N ARG A 133 19.75 -16.23 13.75
CA ARG A 133 18.29 -16.12 13.55
C ARG A 133 17.50 -16.67 14.74
N SER A 134 18.05 -17.60 15.51
CA SER A 134 17.37 -18.21 16.64
C SER A 134 17.49 -17.42 17.95
N LYS A 135 18.52 -16.56 18.10
CA LYS A 135 18.79 -15.83 19.36
C LYS A 135 18.54 -14.33 19.30
N ALA A 136 18.35 -13.77 18.10
CA ALA A 136 18.19 -12.33 17.92
C ALA A 136 17.11 -11.70 18.82
N TRP A 137 16.00 -12.39 19.05
CA TRP A 137 14.93 -11.87 19.90
C TRP A 137 15.26 -11.88 21.40
N VAL A 138 16.02 -12.86 21.88
CA VAL A 138 16.45 -12.96 23.29
C VAL A 138 17.29 -11.74 23.67
N ASN A 139 18.08 -11.22 22.72
CA ASN A 139 18.94 -10.06 22.88
C ASN A 139 18.22 -8.70 22.78
N LEU A 140 16.95 -8.68 22.39
CA LEU A 140 16.11 -7.47 22.43
C LEU A 140 15.46 -7.32 23.81
N THR A 141 15.45 -6.09 24.32
CA THR A 141 14.73 -5.71 25.54
C THR A 141 13.22 -5.84 25.34
N GLN A 142 12.46 -5.97 26.43
CA GLN A 142 10.99 -6.00 26.35
C GLN A 142 10.40 -4.76 25.67
N TYR A 143 10.97 -3.58 25.92
CA TYR A 143 10.56 -2.33 25.27
C TYR A 143 10.77 -2.37 23.76
N GLU A 144 11.95 -2.80 23.30
CA GLU A 144 12.25 -2.95 21.87
C GLU A 144 11.31 -3.94 21.19
N ARG A 145 11.04 -5.09 21.84
CA ARG A 145 10.08 -6.09 21.34
C ARG A 145 8.68 -5.50 21.18
N GLN A 146 8.23 -4.70 22.16
CA GLN A 146 6.93 -4.04 22.08
C GLN A 146 6.91 -3.01 20.95
N ARG A 147 7.96 -2.20 20.80
CA ARG A 147 8.09 -1.23 19.70
C ARG A 147 8.02 -1.89 18.32
N VAL A 148 8.65 -3.06 18.14
CA VAL A 148 8.55 -3.83 16.89
C VAL A 148 7.10 -4.29 16.66
N ARG A 149 6.43 -4.85 17.67
CA ARG A 149 5.03 -5.29 17.55
C ARG A 149 4.07 -4.14 17.22
N ASP A 150 4.20 -3.02 17.93
CA ASP A 150 3.39 -1.82 17.68
C ASP A 150 3.64 -1.28 16.26
N GLY A 151 4.90 -1.31 15.82
CA GLY A 151 5.29 -0.94 14.47
C GLY A 151 4.68 -1.81 13.37
N GLN A 152 4.73 -3.14 13.56
CA GLN A 152 4.11 -4.09 12.64
C GLN A 152 2.58 -3.91 12.58
N ASN A 153 1.94 -3.68 13.73
CA ASN A 153 0.50 -3.40 13.79
C ASN A 153 0.13 -2.10 13.08
N LEU A 154 0.92 -1.04 13.26
CA LEU A 154 0.71 0.24 12.58
C LEU A 154 0.93 0.12 11.07
N TYR A 155 1.99 -0.57 10.64
CA TYR A 155 2.24 -0.84 9.23
C TYR A 155 1.09 -1.64 8.61
N ARG A 156 0.57 -2.65 9.32
CA ARG A 156 -0.61 -3.42 8.92
C ARG A 156 -1.85 -2.54 8.77
N TYR A 157 -2.08 -1.64 9.71
CA TYR A 157 -3.17 -0.67 9.62
C TYR A 157 -3.03 0.25 8.41
N GLU A 158 -1.84 0.81 8.17
CA GLU A 158 -1.62 1.70 7.03
C GLU A 158 -1.77 0.96 5.70
N VAL A 159 -1.20 -0.24 5.56
CA VAL A 159 -1.40 -1.09 4.37
C VAL A 159 -2.90 -1.31 4.13
N HIS A 160 -3.68 -1.68 5.15
CA HIS A 160 -5.13 -1.84 4.99
C HIS A 160 -5.82 -0.55 4.47
N GLN A 161 -5.46 0.62 5.00
CA GLN A 161 -6.05 1.89 4.53
C GLN A 161 -5.62 2.24 3.10
N ARG A 162 -4.36 1.99 2.74
CA ARG A 162 -3.79 2.32 1.42
C ARG A 162 -4.09 1.27 0.35
N LEU A 163 -4.48 0.06 0.72
CA LEU A 163 -4.66 -1.07 -0.19
C LEU A 163 -5.54 -0.74 -1.41
N PRO A 164 -6.70 -0.09 -1.24
CA PRO A 164 -7.50 0.30 -2.41
C PRO A 164 -6.77 1.26 -3.35
N LEU A 165 -5.97 2.20 -2.84
CA LEU A 165 -5.23 3.17 -3.67
C LEU A 165 -4.02 2.53 -4.37
N LEU A 166 -3.36 1.58 -3.70
CA LEU A 166 -2.27 0.81 -4.27
C LEU A 166 -2.79 -0.02 -5.47
N GLU A 167 -3.85 -0.79 -5.29
CA GLU A 167 -4.44 -1.60 -6.36
C GLU A 167 -4.89 -0.77 -7.57
N GLU A 168 -5.42 0.44 -7.35
CA GLU A 168 -5.81 1.33 -8.45
C GLU A 168 -4.60 1.85 -9.24
N SER A 169 -3.45 2.04 -8.58
CA SER A 169 -2.30 2.73 -9.16
C SER A 169 -1.14 1.84 -9.61
N ILE A 170 -1.24 0.54 -9.36
CA ILE A 170 -0.20 -0.42 -9.75
C ILE A 170 0.10 -0.40 -11.26
N GLY A 171 -0.91 -0.09 -12.09
CA GLY A 171 -0.76 -0.10 -13.55
C GLY A 171 0.18 0.97 -14.11
N TRP A 172 0.47 2.04 -13.36
CA TRP A 172 1.41 3.10 -13.73
C TRP A 172 2.55 3.30 -12.73
N ALA A 173 2.74 2.34 -11.82
CA ALA A 173 3.82 2.37 -10.84
C ALA A 173 5.21 2.29 -11.49
N GLN A 174 6.19 2.96 -10.89
CA GLN A 174 7.58 2.94 -11.34
C GLN A 174 8.36 1.82 -10.65
N LEU A 175 9.41 1.32 -11.32
CA LEU A 175 10.22 0.21 -10.81
C LEU A 175 10.83 0.47 -9.43
N ASP A 176 11.31 1.69 -9.19
CA ASP A 176 11.88 2.08 -7.89
C ASP A 176 10.86 1.98 -6.76
N ASP A 177 9.61 2.37 -7.02
CA ASP A 177 8.54 2.30 -6.04
C ASP A 177 8.00 0.88 -5.86
N LEU A 178 7.94 0.08 -6.94
CA LEU A 178 7.59 -1.35 -6.85
C LEU A 178 8.60 -2.10 -5.98
N LEU A 179 9.89 -1.77 -6.09
CA LEU A 179 10.91 -2.29 -5.20
C LEU A 179 10.80 -1.69 -3.78
N GLY A 180 10.42 -0.42 -3.69
CA GLY A 180 10.13 0.27 -2.44
C GLY A 180 9.02 -0.38 -1.60
N TRP A 181 8.04 -1.04 -2.23
CA TRP A 181 7.03 -1.85 -1.55
C TRP A 181 7.66 -2.94 -0.67
N PHE A 182 8.58 -3.72 -1.24
CA PHE A 182 9.33 -4.76 -0.51
C PHE A 182 10.24 -4.14 0.54
N ARG A 183 11.02 -3.12 0.19
CA ARG A 183 11.92 -2.42 1.13
C ARG A 183 11.17 -1.87 2.36
N SER A 184 9.98 -1.33 2.16
CA SER A 184 9.14 -0.79 3.24
C SER A 184 8.63 -1.91 4.16
N ALA A 185 8.20 -3.03 3.59
CA ALA A 185 7.77 -4.19 4.36
C ALA A 185 8.92 -4.83 5.15
N ARG A 186 10.10 -4.98 4.52
CA ARG A 186 11.35 -5.40 5.17
C ARG A 186 11.70 -4.46 6.32
N ARG A 187 11.68 -3.14 6.10
CA ARG A 187 11.95 -2.12 7.13
C ARG A 187 10.98 -2.18 8.30
N ALA A 188 9.70 -2.48 8.05
CA ALA A 188 8.70 -2.69 9.08
C ALA A 188 8.82 -4.05 9.80
N TRP A 189 9.76 -4.90 9.35
CA TRP A 189 9.92 -6.29 9.80
C TRP A 189 8.66 -7.14 9.58
N VAL A 190 7.93 -6.87 8.50
CA VAL A 190 6.72 -7.59 8.09
C VAL A 190 7.03 -8.41 6.86
N ARG A 191 6.90 -9.74 6.95
CA ARG A 191 6.98 -10.60 5.77
C ARG A 191 5.64 -10.51 5.02
N LEU A 192 5.69 -10.03 3.78
CA LEU A 192 4.53 -10.03 2.89
C LEU A 192 4.05 -11.47 2.63
N PRO A 193 2.73 -11.72 2.63
CA PRO A 193 2.17 -13.02 2.31
C PRO A 193 2.39 -13.34 0.84
N THR A 194 2.79 -14.58 0.59
CA THR A 194 2.99 -15.20 -0.72
C THR A 194 2.29 -16.56 -0.70
N SER A 195 1.94 -17.11 -1.86
CA SER A 195 1.22 -18.39 -1.94
C SER A 195 1.98 -19.54 -1.25
N VAL A 196 3.33 -19.48 -1.26
CA VAL A 196 4.19 -20.45 -0.56
C VAL A 196 4.06 -20.33 0.97
N THR A 197 3.92 -19.11 1.50
CA THR A 197 3.81 -18.89 2.96
C THR A 197 2.46 -19.28 3.53
N LEU A 198 1.36 -19.09 2.79
CA LEU A 198 0.01 -19.42 3.28
C LEU A 198 -0.23 -20.92 3.39
N SER A 199 0.36 -21.73 2.51
CA SER A 199 0.26 -23.20 2.57
C SER A 199 1.03 -23.82 3.74
N ARG A 200 2.03 -23.11 4.28
CA ARG A 200 2.90 -23.66 5.33
C ARG A 200 2.38 -23.37 6.73
N GLU A 201 1.74 -22.23 6.94
CA GLU A 201 1.18 -21.84 8.25
C GLU A 201 -0.08 -22.63 8.63
N SER A 202 -0.78 -23.22 7.66
CA SER A 202 -1.94 -24.10 7.91
C SER A 202 -1.56 -25.45 8.53
N SER A 203 -0.28 -25.82 8.57
CA SER A 203 0.20 -27.09 9.16
C SER A 203 0.98 -26.94 10.48
N GLU A 204 1.36 -25.72 10.88
CA GLU A 204 2.19 -25.49 12.08
C GLU A 204 1.48 -24.59 13.10
N ALA A 205 0.34 -25.05 13.61
CA ALA A 205 -0.24 -24.53 14.85
C ALA A 205 0.62 -25.02 16.03
N GLY A 206 1.68 -24.30 16.44
CA GLY A 206 2.34 -24.67 17.70
C GLY A 206 3.65 -24.02 18.11
N VAL A 207 4.44 -23.40 17.23
CA VAL A 207 5.74 -22.85 17.65
C VAL A 207 5.96 -21.46 17.05
N ALA A 208 5.65 -20.43 17.84
CA ALA A 208 5.96 -19.06 17.51
C ALA A 208 7.50 -18.88 17.45
N SER A 209 8.09 -19.05 16.27
CA SER A 209 9.46 -18.61 16.00
C SER A 209 9.44 -17.10 15.75
N VAL A 210 9.35 -16.34 16.85
CA VAL A 210 9.08 -14.88 16.92
C VAL A 210 10.19 -14.01 16.32
N VAL A 211 11.30 -14.61 15.93
CA VAL A 211 12.49 -13.90 15.44
C VAL A 211 12.53 -13.82 13.91
N SER A 212 11.81 -14.71 13.23
CA SER A 212 11.57 -14.58 11.81
C SER A 212 10.68 -13.35 11.57
N PRO A 213 10.86 -12.60 10.47
CA PRO A 213 9.99 -11.49 10.14
C PRO A 213 8.55 -11.97 10.22
N SER A 214 7.76 -11.28 11.04
CA SER A 214 6.47 -11.80 11.46
C SER A 214 5.51 -11.71 10.29
N SER A 215 4.82 -12.82 10.01
CA SER A 215 3.76 -12.87 9.01
C SER A 215 2.46 -12.29 9.57
N THR A 216 2.54 -11.05 10.07
CA THR A 216 1.40 -10.35 10.68
C THR A 216 0.24 -10.16 9.71
N MET A 217 0.50 -10.25 8.41
CA MET A 217 -0.50 -10.15 7.35
C MET A 217 -1.19 -11.48 7.03
N SER A 218 -0.67 -12.64 7.48
CA SER A 218 -1.28 -13.94 7.19
C SER A 218 -2.61 -14.17 7.90
N CYS A 219 -2.75 -13.63 9.11
CA CYS A 219 -3.95 -13.85 9.92
C CYS A 219 -4.91 -12.68 9.77
N ARG A 220 -6.20 -12.93 9.47
CA ARG A 220 -7.24 -11.89 9.52
C ARG A 220 -7.43 -11.37 10.95
N LEU A 221 -7.93 -10.14 11.10
CA LEU A 221 -8.30 -9.63 12.41
C LEU A 221 -9.48 -10.44 12.96
N GLU A 222 -9.37 -10.85 14.23
CA GLU A 222 -10.44 -11.57 14.93
C GLU A 222 -11.72 -10.73 14.99
N GLY A 223 -12.86 -11.41 14.92
CA GLY A 223 -14.18 -10.78 14.96
C GLY A 223 -15.20 -11.63 14.23
N HIS A 224 -16.31 -11.93 14.90
CA HIS A 224 -17.41 -12.68 14.30
C HIS A 224 -18.05 -11.87 13.16
N ALA A 225 -18.44 -12.55 12.07
CA ALA A 225 -18.94 -11.85 10.88
C ALA A 225 -20.16 -10.96 11.18
N ASP A 226 -21.02 -11.40 12.10
CA ASP A 226 -22.26 -10.71 12.47
C ASP A 226 -22.04 -9.37 13.20
N SER A 227 -20.86 -9.15 13.79
CA SER A 227 -20.54 -7.90 14.50
C SER A 227 -19.62 -6.97 13.73
N ARG A 228 -19.18 -7.38 12.52
CA ARG A 228 -18.31 -6.55 11.68
C ARG A 228 -19.08 -5.39 11.07
N ASP A 229 -18.40 -4.26 10.93
CA ASP A 229 -18.96 -3.07 10.29
C ASP A 229 -19.02 -3.25 8.77
N THR A 230 -20.12 -3.80 8.28
CA THR A 230 -20.41 -3.97 6.86
C THR A 230 -21.08 -2.73 6.24
N THR A 231 -21.01 -1.56 6.90
CA THR A 231 -21.63 -0.33 6.41
C THR A 231 -21.04 0.07 5.06
N PRO A 232 -21.85 0.15 3.99
CA PRO A 232 -21.35 0.51 2.66
C PRO A 232 -20.79 1.93 2.63
N GLY A 233 -19.76 2.14 1.81
CA GLY A 233 -19.04 3.41 1.67
C GLY A 233 -17.87 3.59 2.64
N ARG A 234 -17.73 2.72 3.66
CA ARG A 234 -16.49 2.59 4.44
C ARG A 234 -15.59 1.58 3.73
N ASN A 235 -14.38 1.99 3.36
CA ASN A 235 -13.44 1.17 2.59
C ASN A 235 -12.73 0.16 3.51
N GLN A 236 -13.48 -0.81 4.04
CA GLN A 236 -12.94 -1.91 4.86
C GLN A 236 -12.64 -3.13 3.99
N VAL A 237 -11.48 -3.75 4.23
CA VAL A 237 -11.02 -4.93 3.50
C VAL A 237 -10.97 -6.12 4.44
N PHE A 238 -11.95 -7.01 4.34
CA PHE A 238 -12.10 -8.16 5.25
C PHE A 238 -11.14 -9.32 4.93
N ASP A 239 -10.71 -9.42 3.69
CA ASP A 239 -9.80 -10.40 3.09
C ASP A 239 -8.39 -9.80 2.89
N THR A 240 -7.90 -9.10 3.93
CA THR A 240 -6.59 -8.42 3.87
C THR A 240 -5.44 -9.37 3.48
N PRO A 241 -5.29 -10.58 4.05
CA PRO A 241 -4.20 -11.49 3.69
C PRO A 241 -4.19 -11.82 2.19
N GLU A 242 -5.35 -12.18 1.65
CA GLU A 242 -5.51 -12.61 0.26
C GLU A 242 -5.29 -11.46 -0.72
N ARG A 243 -5.80 -10.27 -0.42
CA ARG A 243 -5.59 -9.10 -1.28
C ARG A 243 -4.17 -8.57 -1.25
N VAL A 244 -3.51 -8.61 -0.09
CA VAL A 244 -2.08 -8.24 0.01
C VAL A 244 -1.21 -9.25 -0.74
N GLU A 245 -1.54 -10.54 -0.70
CA GLU A 245 -0.88 -11.58 -1.49
C GLU A 245 -1.03 -11.30 -2.99
N GLN A 246 -2.26 -11.09 -3.48
CA GLN A 246 -2.54 -10.76 -4.88
C GLN A 246 -1.81 -9.49 -5.33
N LEU A 247 -1.81 -8.45 -4.49
CA LEU A 247 -1.08 -7.22 -4.77
C LEU A 247 0.43 -7.47 -4.86
N THR A 248 0.96 -8.33 -3.97
CA THR A 248 2.38 -8.69 -3.98
C THR A 248 2.73 -9.45 -5.26
N GLU A 249 1.92 -10.42 -5.67
CA GLU A 249 2.09 -11.14 -6.95
C GLU A 249 2.03 -10.18 -8.16
N ALA A 250 1.03 -9.30 -8.19
CA ALA A 250 0.90 -8.29 -9.24
C ALA A 250 2.11 -7.35 -9.29
N THR A 251 2.65 -6.97 -8.13
CA THR A 251 3.86 -6.13 -8.02
C THR A 251 5.08 -6.88 -8.56
N VAL A 252 5.25 -8.17 -8.25
CA VAL A 252 6.34 -9.00 -8.79
C VAL A 252 6.23 -9.12 -10.32
N HIS A 253 5.03 -9.35 -10.84
CA HIS A 253 4.79 -9.39 -12.28
C HIS A 253 5.16 -8.05 -12.92
N ARG A 254 4.74 -6.94 -12.29
CA ARG A 254 5.05 -5.59 -12.78
C ARG A 254 6.54 -5.28 -12.77
N ILE A 255 7.27 -5.67 -11.71
CA ILE A 255 8.74 -5.55 -11.66
C ILE A 255 9.37 -6.26 -12.86
N ARG A 256 8.91 -7.48 -13.17
CA ARG A 256 9.39 -8.24 -14.32
C ARG A 256 9.10 -7.51 -15.64
N GLU A 257 7.88 -7.00 -15.84
CA GLU A 257 7.52 -6.24 -17.04
C GLU A 257 8.39 -4.99 -17.21
N GLU A 258 8.59 -4.22 -16.13
CA GLU A 258 9.38 -3.00 -16.13
C GLU A 258 10.87 -3.28 -16.40
N LEU A 259 11.44 -4.33 -15.80
CA LEU A 259 12.79 -4.78 -16.11
C LEU A 259 12.91 -5.22 -17.57
N GLN A 260 11.95 -5.98 -18.10
CA GLN A 260 11.95 -6.37 -19.52
C GLN A 260 11.84 -5.15 -20.45
N ARG A 261 11.00 -4.17 -20.08
CA ARG A 261 10.83 -2.91 -20.81
C ARG A 261 12.12 -2.10 -20.84
N LEU A 262 12.82 -1.99 -19.70
CA LEU A 262 14.11 -1.31 -19.58
C LEU A 262 15.15 -1.96 -20.51
N ASN A 263 15.28 -3.29 -20.46
CA ASN A 263 16.20 -4.04 -21.33
C ASN A 263 15.87 -3.90 -22.83
N ARG A 264 14.59 -3.87 -23.21
CA ARG A 264 14.18 -3.66 -24.61
C ARG A 264 14.50 -2.24 -25.08
N SER A 265 14.25 -1.24 -24.23
CA SER A 265 14.58 0.17 -24.54
C SER A 265 16.08 0.35 -24.73
N GLU A 266 16.89 -0.27 -23.88
CA GLU A 266 18.36 -0.19 -23.97
C GLU A 266 18.90 -0.87 -25.22
N ARG A 267 18.32 -2.02 -25.61
CA ARG A 267 18.68 -2.67 -26.89
C ARG A 267 18.30 -1.80 -28.09
N SER A 268 17.12 -1.19 -28.07
CA SER A 268 16.68 -0.27 -29.13
C SER A 268 17.57 0.97 -29.24
N ASP A 269 17.99 1.56 -28.11
CA ASP A 269 18.93 2.68 -28.09
C ASP A 269 20.30 2.28 -28.66
N CYS A 270 20.75 1.06 -28.37
CA CYS A 270 22.02 0.52 -28.88
C CYS A 270 21.97 0.17 -30.37
N GLU A 271 20.83 -0.29 -30.89
CA GLU A 271 20.67 -0.57 -32.33
C GLU A 271 20.56 0.72 -33.15
N GLY A 272 19.94 1.76 -32.58
CA GLY A 272 19.83 3.09 -33.22
C GLY A 272 21.11 3.92 -33.16
N SER A 273 21.99 3.66 -32.19
CA SER A 273 23.30 4.29 -32.07
C SER A 273 24.40 3.39 -32.62
N ALA A 274 25.01 3.76 -33.74
CA ALA A 274 26.11 3.01 -34.37
C ALA A 274 27.32 2.71 -33.44
N ALA A 275 27.37 3.33 -32.25
CA ALA A 275 28.28 2.95 -31.18
C ALA A 275 27.52 2.22 -30.07
N MET A 276 27.76 0.90 -29.95
CA MET A 276 27.45 0.10 -28.75
C MET A 276 28.26 0.60 -27.55
N ARG A 277 27.86 1.72 -26.96
CA ARG A 277 28.45 2.20 -25.71
C ARG A 277 27.36 2.44 -24.70
N ALA A 278 27.04 1.40 -23.93
CA ALA A 278 26.31 1.56 -22.69
C ALA A 278 27.10 2.51 -21.79
N SER A 279 26.43 3.51 -21.21
CA SER A 279 27.05 4.40 -20.23
C SER A 279 27.43 3.58 -18.99
N ALA A 280 28.65 3.76 -18.48
CA ALA A 280 29.09 3.12 -17.24
C ALA A 280 28.13 3.39 -16.06
N ARG A 281 27.48 4.56 -16.02
CA ARG A 281 26.45 4.90 -15.04
C ARG A 281 25.21 4.01 -15.17
N ARG A 282 24.80 3.67 -16.39
CA ARG A 282 23.64 2.80 -16.64
C ARG A 282 23.97 1.38 -16.19
N LEU A 283 25.10 0.82 -16.63
CA LEU A 283 25.55 -0.52 -16.22
C LEU A 283 25.61 -0.67 -14.69
N ALA A 284 26.23 0.29 -14.00
CA ALA A 284 26.29 0.27 -12.53
C ALA A 284 24.90 0.34 -11.87
N ARG A 285 23.97 1.14 -12.43
CA ARG A 285 22.59 1.21 -11.95
C ARG A 285 21.88 -0.12 -12.15
N ASP A 286 22.04 -0.77 -13.29
CA ASP A 286 21.33 -1.99 -13.63
C ASP A 286 21.86 -3.18 -12.82
N GLU A 287 23.17 -3.25 -12.57
CA GLU A 287 23.78 -4.22 -11.64
C GLU A 287 23.27 -4.04 -10.21
N GLU A 288 23.24 -2.81 -9.70
CA GLU A 288 22.72 -2.49 -8.37
C GLU A 288 21.23 -2.85 -8.24
N LEU A 289 20.44 -2.49 -9.24
CA LEU A 289 19.01 -2.74 -9.30
C LEU A 289 18.73 -4.25 -9.30
N ASN A 290 19.41 -5.02 -10.14
CA ASN A 290 19.24 -6.49 -10.18
C ASN A 290 19.61 -7.13 -8.83
N ARG A 291 20.72 -6.71 -8.22
CA ARG A 291 21.12 -7.20 -6.89
C ARG A 291 20.07 -6.88 -5.83
N CYS A 292 19.58 -5.64 -5.81
CA CYS A 292 18.54 -5.21 -4.88
C CYS A 292 17.23 -5.97 -5.08
N VAL A 293 16.81 -6.21 -6.33
CA VAL A 293 15.59 -6.98 -6.63
C VAL A 293 15.73 -8.40 -6.11
N GLU A 294 16.85 -9.07 -6.36
CA GLU A 294 17.09 -10.44 -5.86
C GLU A 294 17.15 -10.49 -4.34
N GLU A 295 17.83 -9.55 -3.69
CA GLU A 295 17.96 -9.51 -2.23
C GLU A 295 16.60 -9.26 -1.54
N GLU A 296 15.85 -8.26 -1.99
CA GLU A 296 14.58 -7.88 -1.37
C GLU A 296 13.52 -8.96 -1.60
N LEU A 297 13.36 -9.46 -2.83
CA LEU A 297 12.42 -10.55 -3.11
C LEU A 297 12.81 -11.82 -2.34
N GLY A 298 14.11 -12.14 -2.30
CA GLY A 298 14.65 -13.28 -1.57
C GLY A 298 14.38 -13.20 -0.06
N TRP A 299 14.52 -12.01 0.54
CA TRP A 299 14.18 -11.79 1.95
C TRP A 299 12.71 -12.12 2.23
N HIS A 300 11.82 -11.72 1.32
CA HIS A 300 10.39 -12.00 1.39
C HIS A 300 10.02 -13.46 1.04
N GLY A 301 10.92 -14.24 0.46
CA GLY A 301 10.66 -15.62 0.03
C GLY A 301 10.02 -15.71 -1.37
N VAL A 302 10.16 -14.66 -2.16
CA VAL A 302 9.72 -14.61 -3.57
C VAL A 302 10.93 -14.83 -4.47
N ALA A 303 10.78 -15.64 -5.51
CA ALA A 303 11.79 -15.81 -6.55
C ALA A 303 11.30 -15.21 -7.88
N LEU A 304 12.13 -14.39 -8.52
CA LEU A 304 11.87 -13.91 -9.87
C LEU A 304 12.25 -15.03 -10.85
N GLN A 305 11.27 -15.84 -11.27
CA GLN A 305 11.49 -17.01 -12.13
C GLN A 305 11.87 -16.62 -13.57
N HIS A 306 13.12 -16.22 -13.80
CA HIS A 306 13.92 -16.19 -15.03
C HIS A 306 14.99 -15.12 -14.86
N ARG A 307 16.26 -15.53 -14.74
CA ARG A 307 17.39 -14.61 -14.82
C ARG A 307 17.28 -13.83 -16.12
N ILE A 308 17.13 -12.51 -16.01
CA ILE A 308 17.32 -11.62 -17.15
C ILE A 308 18.82 -11.66 -17.45
N PRO A 309 19.25 -12.05 -18.66
CA PRO A 309 20.66 -12.02 -19.01
C PRO A 309 21.12 -10.56 -19.01
N VAL A 310 22.01 -10.21 -18.08
CA VAL A 310 22.78 -8.96 -18.15
C VAL A 310 23.62 -9.05 -19.44
N PRO A 311 23.50 -8.09 -20.38
CA PRO A 311 24.38 -8.08 -21.54
C PRO A 311 25.82 -7.89 -21.06
N LYS A 312 26.69 -8.82 -21.45
CA LYS A 312 28.15 -8.70 -21.28
C LYS A 312 28.72 -7.72 -22.29
#